data_AF-A0A7S1SIM5-F1
#
_entry.id   AF-A0A7S1SIM5-F1
#
_cell.length_a   1.000
_cell.length_b   1.000
_cell.length_c   1.000
_cell.angle_alpha   90.00
_cell.angle_beta   90.00
_cell.angle_gamma   90.00
#
_symmetry.space_group_name_H-M   'P 1'
#
loop_
_entity.id
_entity.type
_entity.pdbx_description
1 polymer ?
#
loop_
_entity_poly.entity_id
_entity_poly.type
_entity_poly.pdbx_seq_one_letter_code
_entity_poly.pdbx_strand_id
1 'polypeptide(L)'
;NLLRPETVESLWVMWQVTREAEYRDWAWLIFRAFEKHTRVPSGGYASLDSVLHVPPKQRDKMESFWLAETLKYLYLIFAEEDLLPLDAYVMNTEAHPVPIKWDPNEAPAKGQGETKQQGVVRRALAALREQMGG
;
A
#
# COMPACT_ATOMS: atom_id res chain seq x y z
N ASN A 1 7.37 11.66 11.37
CA ASN A 1 6.89 10.91 10.19
C ASN A 1 5.38 10.88 10.26
N LEU A 2 4.67 11.38 9.25
CA LEU A 2 3.23 11.60 9.30
C LEU A 2 2.43 10.53 8.55
N LEU A 3 2.92 9.29 8.49
CA LEU A 3 2.27 8.18 7.75
C LEU A 3 2.19 8.44 6.23
N ARG A 4 3.14 9.21 5.73
CA ARG A 4 3.20 9.80 4.39
C ARG A 4 3.33 8.74 3.27
N PRO A 5 2.60 8.88 2.14
CA PRO A 5 2.52 7.83 1.11
C PRO A 5 3.62 7.89 0.04
N GLU A 6 4.26 9.05 -0.17
CA GLU A 6 5.00 9.41 -1.39
C GLU A 6 6.14 8.43 -1.71
N THR A 7 6.82 7.93 -0.67
CA THR A 7 7.87 6.92 -0.85
C THR A 7 7.30 5.59 -1.34
N VAL A 8 6.19 5.10 -0.76
CA VAL A 8 5.62 3.81 -1.15
C VAL A 8 4.94 3.90 -2.52
N GLU A 9 4.31 5.03 -2.85
CA GLU A 9 3.82 5.32 -4.19
C GLU A 9 4.95 5.16 -5.23
N SER A 10 6.09 5.81 -4.98
CA SER A 10 7.25 5.74 -5.87
C SER A 10 7.75 4.30 -6.03
N LEU A 11 7.84 3.54 -4.93
CA LEU A 11 8.24 2.12 -4.98
C LEU A 11 7.27 1.27 -5.79
N TRP A 12 5.96 1.52 -5.67
CA TRP A 12 4.95 0.82 -6.45
C TRP A 12 5.10 1.12 -7.95
N VAL A 13 5.30 2.39 -8.35
CA VAL A 13 5.53 2.75 -9.75
C VAL A 13 6.81 2.09 -10.27
N MET A 14 7.92 2.17 -9.52
CA MET A 14 9.18 1.54 -9.91
C MET A 14 9.03 0.02 -10.10
N TRP A 15 8.37 -0.67 -9.16
CA TRP A 15 8.03 -2.08 -9.30
C TRP A 15 7.21 -2.36 -10.57
N GLN A 16 6.18 -1.56 -10.86
CA GLN A 16 5.33 -1.76 -12.04
C GLN A 16 6.10 -1.59 -13.36
N VAL A 17 7.11 -0.72 -13.39
CA VAL A 17 7.88 -0.43 -14.61
C VAL A 17 9.06 -1.40 -14.79
N THR A 18 9.80 -1.71 -13.73
CA THR A 18 11.08 -2.45 -13.84
C THR A 18 11.00 -3.91 -13.41
N ARG A 19 10.04 -4.25 -12.53
CA ARG A 19 9.89 -5.59 -11.92
C ARG A 19 11.08 -6.07 -11.09
N GLU A 20 11.91 -5.16 -10.59
CA GLU A 20 13.03 -5.52 -9.69
C GLU A 20 12.50 -5.79 -8.27
N ALA A 21 12.91 -6.93 -7.68
CA ALA A 21 12.40 -7.37 -6.38
C ALA A 21 12.75 -6.42 -5.22
N GLU A 22 13.81 -5.63 -5.35
CA GLU A 22 14.27 -4.69 -4.32
C GLU A 22 13.21 -3.69 -3.88
N TYR A 23 12.33 -3.23 -4.79
CA TYR A 23 11.26 -2.28 -4.44
C TYR A 23 10.23 -2.90 -3.49
N ARG A 24 9.96 -4.21 -3.64
CA ARG A 24 9.09 -4.96 -2.71
C ARG A 24 9.77 -5.16 -1.37
N ASP A 25 11.07 -5.46 -1.36
CA ASP A 25 11.84 -5.60 -0.12
C ASP A 25 11.87 -4.28 0.66
N TRP A 26 12.10 -3.15 0.00
CA TRP A 26 12.07 -1.83 0.63
C TRP A 26 10.68 -1.44 1.13
N ALA A 27 9.62 -1.71 0.35
CA ALA A 27 8.25 -1.50 0.80
C ALA A 27 7.92 -2.34 2.04
N TRP A 28 8.44 -3.57 2.11
CA TRP A 28 8.29 -4.42 3.28
C TRP A 28 9.00 -3.86 4.51
N LEU A 29 10.23 -3.36 4.35
CA LEU A 29 10.95 -2.68 5.43
C LEU A 29 10.17 -1.49 5.97
N ILE A 30 9.56 -0.70 5.09
CA ILE A 30 8.73 0.45 5.45
C ILE A 30 7.48 -0.01 6.22
N PHE A 31 6.77 -1.03 5.73
CA PHE A 31 5.59 -1.56 6.42
C PHE A 31 5.93 -2.06 7.82
N ARG A 32 7.02 -2.82 7.98
CA ARG A 32 7.47 -3.29 9.29
C ARG A 32 7.84 -2.13 10.23
N ALA A 33 8.39 -1.05 9.70
CA ALA A 33 8.67 0.15 10.49
C ALA A 33 7.38 0.83 10.99
N PHE A 34 6.34 0.93 10.15
CA PHE A 34 5.03 1.42 10.58
C PHE A 34 4.42 0.50 11.64
N GLU A 35 4.36 -0.81 11.41
CA GLU A 35 3.86 -1.78 12.40
C GLU A 35 4.54 -1.64 13.76
N LYS A 36 5.86 -1.50 13.76
CA LYS A 36 6.65 -1.42 15.00
C LYS A 36 6.49 -0.09 15.74
N HIS A 37 6.39 1.02 15.01
CA HIS A 37 6.58 2.36 15.60
C HIS A 37 5.31 3.20 15.63
N THR A 38 4.33 2.94 14.77
CA THR A 38 3.13 3.78 14.65
C THR A 38 1.86 3.08 15.11
N ARG A 39 1.85 1.74 15.23
CA ARG A 39 0.68 1.01 15.74
C ARG A 39 0.39 1.37 17.19
N VAL A 40 -0.88 1.63 17.50
CA VAL A 40 -1.33 1.92 18.88
C VAL A 40 -2.03 0.69 19.50
N PRO A 41 -1.93 0.48 20.83
CA PRO A 41 -2.51 -0.71 21.49
C PRO A 41 -4.01 -0.86 21.31
N SER A 42 -4.76 0.24 21.23
CA SER A 42 -6.21 0.28 21.02
C SER A 42 -6.64 -0.05 19.59
N GLY A 43 -5.69 -0.23 18.67
CA GLY A 43 -5.94 -0.39 17.24
C GLY A 43 -5.80 0.93 16.47
N GLY A 44 -5.37 0.84 15.21
CA GLY A 44 -5.05 1.98 14.36
C GLY A 44 -3.56 2.36 14.40
N TYR A 45 -3.25 3.52 13.82
CA TYR A 45 -1.87 4.01 13.67
C TYR A 45 -1.78 5.50 14.01
N ALA A 46 -0.65 5.90 14.58
CA ALA A 46 -0.37 7.25 15.03
C ALA A 46 0.81 7.86 14.24
N SER A 47 0.66 9.12 13.84
CA SER A 47 1.79 9.89 13.31
C SER A 47 2.88 10.06 14.37
N LEU A 48 4.13 10.24 13.95
CA LEU A 48 5.27 10.46 14.84
C LEU A 48 5.68 11.93 14.87
N ASP A 49 5.82 12.48 16.08
CA ASP A 49 6.38 13.81 16.35
C ASP A 49 7.84 13.89 15.90
N SER A 50 8.64 12.89 16.27
CA SER A 50 10.06 12.81 15.95
C SER A 50 10.46 11.37 15.72
N VAL A 51 11.32 11.16 14.72
CA VAL A 51 11.95 9.87 14.40
C VAL A 51 13.36 9.74 14.97
N LEU A 52 13.85 10.77 15.68
CA LEU A 52 15.22 10.82 16.20
C LEU A 52 15.40 10.07 17.53
N HIS A 53 14.30 9.57 18.11
CA HIS A 53 14.31 8.88 19.40
C HIS A 53 13.60 7.54 19.30
N VAL A 54 14.04 6.57 20.11
CA VAL A 54 13.46 5.24 20.21
C VAL A 54 13.10 4.96 21.69
N PRO A 55 11.83 4.71 22.03
CA PRO A 55 10.67 4.73 21.15
C PRO A 55 10.34 6.15 20.65
N PRO A 56 9.80 6.31 19.43
CA PRO A 56 9.43 7.62 18.91
C PRO A 56 8.22 8.16 19.67
N LYS A 57 8.17 9.47 19.84
CA LYS A 57 6.98 10.14 20.38
C LYS A 57 5.87 10.12 19.34
N GLN A 58 4.74 9.49 19.69
CA GLN A 58 3.54 9.45 18.86
C GLN A 58 2.68 10.70 19.07
N ARG A 59 2.01 11.13 18.00
CA ARG A 59 0.93 12.12 17.99
C ARG A 59 -0.39 11.37 18.09
N ASP A 60 -1.34 11.93 18.81
CA ASP A 60 -2.71 11.42 18.82
C ASP A 60 -3.47 11.84 17.55
N LYS A 61 -2.97 11.39 16.39
CA LYS A 61 -3.55 11.69 15.07
C LYS A 61 -3.19 10.61 14.06
N MET A 62 -4.23 9.97 13.52
CA MET A 62 -4.14 9.18 12.30
C MET A 62 -4.58 10.04 11.12
N GLU A 63 -3.74 10.15 10.12
CA GLU A 63 -4.05 10.95 8.95
C GLU A 63 -4.91 10.14 7.96
N SER A 64 -5.88 10.76 7.30
CA SER A 64 -6.82 10.06 6.41
C SER A 64 -6.12 9.37 5.23
N PHE A 65 -5.08 10.02 4.68
CA PHE A 65 -4.27 9.47 3.59
C PHE A 65 -3.50 8.21 3.98
N TRP A 66 -3.33 7.90 5.27
CA TRP A 66 -2.76 6.60 5.68
C TRP A 66 -3.57 5.44 5.11
N LEU A 67 -4.89 5.52 5.22
CA LEU A 67 -5.80 4.50 4.73
C LEU A 67 -5.98 4.58 3.21
N ALA A 68 -6.16 5.79 2.69
CA ALA A 68 -6.45 5.99 1.28
C ALA A 68 -5.24 5.74 0.38
N GLU A 69 -4.03 6.07 0.82
CA GLU A 69 -2.85 6.12 -0.04
C GLU A 69 -1.78 5.14 0.43
N THR A 70 -1.26 5.32 1.64
CA THR A 70 -0.10 4.54 2.10
C THR A 70 -0.39 3.04 2.16
N LEU A 71 -1.51 2.65 2.78
CA LEU A 71 -1.92 1.24 2.81
C LEU A 71 -2.33 0.72 1.43
N LYS A 72 -2.88 1.57 0.56
CA LYS A 72 -3.24 1.17 -0.81
C LYS A 72 -1.98 0.83 -1.62
N TYR A 73 -0.96 1.67 -1.62
CA TYR A 73 0.28 1.39 -2.35
C TYR A 73 1.06 0.22 -1.74
N LEU A 74 1.09 0.10 -0.40
CA LEU A 74 1.64 -1.07 0.28
C LEU A 74 0.91 -2.36 -0.10
N TYR A 75 -0.41 -2.31 -0.31
CA TYR A 75 -1.16 -3.47 -0.79
C TYR A 75 -0.85 -3.76 -2.27
N LEU A 76 -0.89 -2.75 -3.13
CA LEU A 76 -0.75 -2.90 -4.57
C LEU A 76 0.63 -3.41 -4.99
N ILE A 77 1.69 -3.07 -4.27
CA ILE A 77 3.03 -3.56 -4.60
C ILE A 77 3.15 -5.08 -4.45
N PHE A 78 2.38 -5.69 -3.53
CA PHE A 78 2.34 -7.15 -3.33
C PHE A 78 1.13 -7.83 -4.01
N ALA A 79 0.23 -7.07 -4.63
CA ALA A 79 -0.93 -7.59 -5.34
C ALA A 79 -0.55 -8.26 -6.67
N GLU A 80 -1.54 -8.90 -7.30
CA GLU A 80 -1.42 -9.41 -8.66
C GLU A 80 -1.16 -8.28 -9.64
N GLU A 81 -0.33 -8.54 -10.65
CA GLU A 81 0.23 -7.53 -11.56
C GLU A 81 -0.84 -6.84 -12.41
N ASP A 82 -1.93 -7.54 -12.71
CA ASP A 82 -3.03 -7.07 -13.55
C ASP A 82 -4.19 -6.43 -12.77
N LEU A 83 -4.02 -6.22 -11.45
CA LEU A 83 -5.08 -5.66 -10.62
C LEU A 83 -5.38 -4.19 -10.96
N LEU A 84 -4.32 -3.39 -11.18
CA LEU A 84 -4.39 -1.97 -11.58
C LEU A 84 -3.22 -1.64 -12.52
N PRO A 85 -3.32 -2.01 -13.80
CA PRO A 85 -2.23 -1.79 -14.75
C PRO A 85 -2.15 -0.30 -15.15
N LEU A 86 -0.92 0.22 -15.24
CA LEU A 86 -0.63 1.65 -15.47
C LEU A 86 -1.00 2.16 -16.87
N ASP A 87 -1.26 1.26 -17.82
CA ASP A 87 -1.72 1.59 -19.18
C ASP A 87 -3.25 1.68 -19.30
N ALA A 88 -3.99 1.29 -18.24
CA ALA A 88 -5.45 1.38 -18.18
C ALA A 88 -5.94 2.45 -17.17
N TYR A 89 -5.16 2.72 -16.12
CA TYR A 89 -5.54 3.64 -15.04
C TYR A 89 -4.45 4.68 -14.74
N VAL A 90 -4.90 5.90 -14.44
CA VAL A 90 -4.08 6.97 -13.87
C VAL A 90 -4.46 7.15 -12.40
N MET A 91 -3.48 7.14 -11.50
CA MET A 91 -3.70 7.48 -10.09
C MET A 91 -3.72 9.00 -9.93
N ASN A 92 -4.75 9.54 -9.30
CA ASN A 92 -4.70 10.95 -8.90
C ASN A 92 -3.79 11.14 -7.67
N THR A 93 -3.60 12.39 -7.24
CA THR A 93 -2.75 12.73 -6.08
C THR A 93 -3.22 12.18 -4.73
N GLU A 94 -4.41 11.57 -4.65
CA GLU A 94 -4.96 10.91 -3.45
C GLU A 94 -5.11 9.38 -3.69
N ALA A 95 -4.32 8.85 -4.63
CA ALA A 95 -4.28 7.45 -5.01
C ALA A 95 -5.63 6.87 -5.49
N HIS A 96 -6.55 7.69 -5.99
CA HIS A 96 -7.79 7.19 -6.61
C HIS A 96 -7.54 6.85 -8.09
N PRO A 97 -7.84 5.60 -8.53
CA PRO A 97 -7.65 5.21 -9.92
C PRO A 97 -8.73 5.83 -10.82
N VAL A 98 -8.29 6.46 -11.90
CA VAL A 98 -9.13 7.04 -12.95
C VAL A 98 -8.83 6.32 -14.27
N PRO A 99 -9.84 5.75 -14.96
CA PRO A 99 -9.61 5.01 -16.20
C PRO A 99 -9.18 5.95 -17.34
N ILE A 100 -8.21 5.52 -18.17
CA ILE A 100 -7.70 6.28 -19.32
C ILE A 100 -8.73 6.32 -20.45
N LYS A 101 -9.44 5.21 -20.67
CA LYS A 101 -10.56 5.14 -21.61
C LYS A 101 -11.85 5.22 -20.82
N TRP A 102 -12.60 6.28 -21.07
CA TRP A 102 -13.99 6.39 -20.66
C TRP A 102 -14.85 6.10 -21.88
N ASP A 103 -15.45 4.91 -21.95
CA ASP A 103 -16.53 4.61 -22.90
C ASP A 103 -17.84 4.54 -22.10
N PRO A 104 -18.80 5.45 -22.31
CA PRO A 104 -20.08 5.42 -21.62
C PRO A 104 -20.96 4.21 -21.96
N ASN A 105 -20.60 3.45 -23.01
CA ASN A 105 -21.30 2.25 -23.45
C ASN A 105 -20.55 0.94 -23.11
N GLU A 106 -19.27 1.00 -22.72
CA GLU A 106 -18.62 -0.13 -22.06
C GLU A 106 -19.03 -0.13 -20.59
N ALA A 107 -19.74 -1.17 -20.16
CA ALA A 107 -19.85 -1.45 -18.74
C ALA A 107 -18.43 -1.50 -18.16
N PRO A 108 -18.16 -0.84 -17.00
CA PRO A 108 -16.83 -0.85 -16.41
C PRO A 108 -16.35 -2.29 -16.37
N ALA A 109 -15.18 -2.55 -16.97
CA ALA A 109 -14.63 -3.89 -17.12
C ALA A 109 -14.89 -4.64 -15.83
N LYS A 110 -15.72 -5.69 -15.87
CA LYS A 110 -16.16 -6.41 -14.67
C LYS A 110 -14.91 -6.80 -13.91
N GLY A 111 -14.58 -6.03 -12.88
CA GLY A 111 -13.47 -6.34 -12.02
C GLY A 111 -13.77 -7.73 -11.51
N GLN A 112 -12.88 -8.69 -11.78
CA GLN A 112 -12.83 -9.96 -11.06
C GLN A 112 -12.39 -9.71 -9.59
N GLY A 113 -12.84 -8.58 -9.01
CA GLY A 113 -12.34 -7.97 -7.80
C GLY A 113 -12.67 -8.80 -6.58
N GLU A 114 -13.86 -9.38 -6.49
CA GLU A 114 -14.22 -10.20 -5.32
C GLU A 114 -13.35 -11.46 -5.19
N THR A 115 -13.05 -12.13 -6.30
CA THR A 115 -12.24 -13.36 -6.29
C THR A 115 -10.74 -13.06 -6.20
N LYS A 116 -10.25 -12.02 -6.89
CA LYS A 116 -8.83 -11.62 -6.86
C LYS A 116 -8.43 -10.97 -5.53
N GLN A 117 -9.27 -10.11 -4.96
CA GLN A 117 -8.97 -9.40 -3.71
C GLN A 117 -8.90 -10.36 -2.52
N GLN A 118 -9.74 -11.41 -2.50
CA GLN A 118 -9.63 -12.53 -1.54
C GLN A 118 -8.36 -13.36 -1.74
N GLY A 119 -7.93 -13.60 -2.99
CA GLY A 119 -6.67 -14.27 -3.31
C GLY A 119 -5.45 -13.49 -2.83
N VAL A 120 -5.45 -12.17 -3.00
CA VAL A 120 -4.38 -11.28 -2.53
C VAL A 120 -4.30 -11.25 -1.00
N VAL A 121 -5.42 -11.15 -0.28
CA VAL A 121 -5.41 -11.22 1.19
C VAL A 121 -4.83 -12.55 1.67
N ARG A 122 -5.19 -13.67 1.04
CA ARG A 122 -4.65 -14.99 1.39
C ARG A 122 -3.15 -15.10 1.11
N ARG A 123 -2.64 -14.55 0.01
CA ARG A 123 -1.20 -14.55 -0.32
C ARG A 123 -0.40 -13.59 0.54
N ALA A 124 -0.91 -12.38 0.80
CA ALA A 124 -0.30 -11.44 1.71
C ALA A 124 -0.19 -12.05 3.12
N LEU A 125 -1.26 -12.71 3.60
CA LEU A 125 -1.25 -13.44 4.87
C LEU A 125 -0.33 -14.68 4.84
N ALA A 126 -0.19 -15.36 3.71
CA ALA A 126 0.73 -16.49 3.57
C ALA A 126 2.20 -16.03 3.59
N ALA A 127 2.55 -14.96 2.85
CA ALA A 127 3.87 -14.34 2.88
C ALA A 127 4.20 -13.78 4.27
N LEU A 128 3.23 -13.15 4.95
CA LEU A 128 3.31 -12.75 6.35
C LEU A 128 3.58 -13.93 7.28
N ARG A 129 2.95 -15.10 7.06
CA ARG A 129 3.12 -16.30 7.89
C ARG A 129 4.43 -17.03 7.64
N GLU A 130 4.85 -17.14 6.39
CA GLU A 130 6.11 -17.78 5.99
C GLU A 130 7.32 -16.98 6.49
N GLN A 131 7.22 -15.65 6.56
CA GLN A 131 8.30 -14.78 7.05
C GLN A 131 8.27 -14.48 8.56
N MET A 132 7.20 -14.87 9.28
CA MET A 132 7.13 -14.79 10.76
C MET A 132 7.38 -16.13 11.46
N GLY A 133 7.62 -17.20 10.70
CA GLY A 133 8.02 -18.52 11.20
C GLY A 133 9.50 -18.79 10.95
N GLY A 134 10.37 -18.11 11.69
CA GLY A 134 11.83 -18.30 11.73
C GLY A 134 12.41 -17.72 13.00
#